data_AF-A0A1R2AQ70-F1
#
_entry.id   AF-A0A1R2AQ70-F1
#
_cell.length_a   1.000
_cell.length_b   1.000
_cell.length_c   1.000
_cell.angle_alpha   90.00
_cell.angle_beta   90.00
_cell.angle_gamma   90.00
#
_symmetry.space_group_name_H-M   'P 1'
#
loop_
_entity.id
_entity.type
_entity.pdbx_description
1 polymer ?
#
loop_
_entity_poly.entity_id
_entity_poly.type
_entity_poly.pdbx_seq_one_letter_code
_entity_poly.pdbx_strand_id
1 'polypeptide(L)'
;MSKLFKILCALCLITLSSSTTLSFYIVSDTSNWLEGPNTPSGAFALVMATGSSWTATIIGANWIWESSSGPVTPGYAYFYKYFLVPGTVTSATLEIAADGYFTTFLNNKNVNCDDTTSGRTASSKKTCTVDISLFTAGINCFHVDFQNVATGDCGLLYRLSILATYS
;
A
#
# COMPACT_ATOMS: atom_id res chain seq x y z
N MET A 1 42.37 -46.65 5.61
CA MET A 1 42.11 -45.29 5.09
C MET A 1 40.68 -45.04 4.54
N SER A 2 39.70 -45.95 4.69
CA SER A 2 38.37 -45.74 4.05
C SER A 2 37.22 -45.28 4.96
N LYS A 3 37.38 -45.30 6.30
CA LYS A 3 36.33 -44.85 7.24
C LYS A 3 36.43 -43.36 7.59
N LEU A 4 37.65 -42.79 7.63
CA LEU A 4 37.87 -41.38 7.93
C LEU A 4 37.36 -40.45 6.81
N PHE A 5 37.45 -40.90 5.55
CA PHE A 5 37.00 -40.14 4.39
C PHE A 5 35.46 -40.07 4.27
N LYS A 6 34.74 -41.07 4.80
CA LYS A 6 33.27 -41.07 4.84
C LYS A 6 32.70 -40.17 5.94
N ILE A 7 33.44 -39.98 7.03
CA ILE A 7 33.04 -39.08 8.13
C ILE A 7 33.30 -37.62 7.74
N LEU A 8 34.34 -37.34 6.95
CA LEU A 8 34.65 -35.99 6.47
C LEU A 8 33.63 -35.46 5.43
N CYS A 9 32.99 -36.34 4.65
CA CYS A 9 31.93 -35.97 3.71
C CYS A 9 30.57 -35.66 4.36
N ALA A 10 30.37 -36.01 5.63
CA ALA A 10 29.09 -35.82 6.33
C ALA A 10 29.02 -34.51 7.14
N LEU A 11 30.06 -33.68 7.14
CA LEU A 11 30.23 -32.60 8.13
C LEU A 11 30.42 -31.19 7.56
N CYS A 12 30.17 -30.94 6.27
CA CYS A 12 30.31 -29.58 5.74
C CYS A 12 29.26 -29.21 4.69
N LEU A 13 28.00 -29.17 5.13
CA LEU A 13 26.92 -28.40 4.49
C LEU A 13 26.06 -27.78 5.60
N ILE A 14 26.71 -27.08 6.54
CA ILE A 14 26.00 -26.11 7.38
C ILE A 14 25.95 -24.84 6.55
N THR A 15 24.93 -24.68 5.71
CA THR A 15 24.61 -23.38 5.15
C THR A 15 24.13 -22.51 6.31
N LEU A 16 24.97 -21.60 6.79
CA LEU A 16 24.51 -20.49 7.61
C LEU A 16 23.66 -19.58 6.72
N SER A 17 22.36 -19.85 6.65
CA SER A 17 21.41 -18.87 6.10
C SER A 17 21.18 -17.81 7.17
N SER A 18 21.81 -16.65 7.03
CA SER A 18 21.47 -15.48 7.83
C SER A 18 20.21 -14.85 7.26
N SER A 19 19.07 -15.04 7.92
CA SER A 19 17.88 -14.28 7.57
C SER A 19 18.02 -12.86 8.12
N THR A 20 17.73 -11.87 7.27
CA THR A 20 17.65 -10.47 7.66
C THR A 20 16.20 -10.02 7.56
N THR A 21 15.77 -9.21 8.51
CA THR A 21 14.45 -8.60 8.52
C THR A 21 14.54 -7.18 8.01
N LEU A 22 13.67 -6.81 7.06
CA LEU A 22 13.51 -5.47 6.54
C LEU A 22 12.12 -4.93 6.90
N SER A 23 12.09 -3.75 7.50
CA SER A 23 10.86 -2.96 7.70
C SER A 23 10.83 -1.82 6.70
N PHE A 24 9.74 -1.68 5.96
CA PHE A 24 9.57 -0.62 4.97
C PHE A 24 8.09 -0.22 4.81
N TYR A 25 7.86 0.90 4.12
CA TYR A 25 6.55 1.51 3.99
C TYR A 25 6.25 1.85 2.53
N ILE A 26 5.02 1.61 2.14
CA ILE A 26 4.45 2.08 0.87
C ILE A 26 3.40 3.12 1.22
N VAL A 27 3.56 4.34 0.71
CA VAL A 27 2.73 5.49 1.10
C VAL A 27 2.05 6.14 -0.08
N SER A 28 0.98 6.88 0.17
CA SER A 28 0.40 7.79 -0.82
C SER A 28 1.31 9.00 -1.03
N ASP A 29 1.80 9.15 -2.26
CA ASP A 29 2.67 10.25 -2.69
C ASP A 29 2.57 10.45 -4.21
N THR A 30 3.45 11.28 -4.79
CA THR A 30 3.43 11.61 -6.23
C THR A 30 3.89 10.47 -7.15
N SER A 31 4.36 9.35 -6.62
CA SER A 31 4.67 8.15 -7.41
C SER A 31 3.50 7.19 -7.56
N ASN A 32 2.34 7.50 -6.96
CA ASN A 32 1.10 6.80 -7.26
C ASN A 32 0.65 7.12 -8.69
N TRP A 33 0.29 6.09 -9.44
CA TRP A 33 -0.45 6.24 -10.69
C TRP A 33 -1.93 6.36 -10.37
N LEU A 34 -2.61 7.31 -10.99
CA LEU A 34 -4.00 7.65 -10.74
C LEU A 34 -4.75 7.78 -12.05
N GLU A 35 -5.85 7.03 -12.19
CA GLU A 35 -6.83 7.16 -13.27
C GLU A 35 -8.10 7.76 -12.68
N GLY A 36 -8.40 9.01 -13.02
CA GLY A 36 -9.49 9.78 -12.41
C GLY A 36 -10.49 10.32 -13.41
N PRO A 37 -11.54 11.02 -12.95
CA PRO A 37 -12.56 11.60 -13.81
C PRO A 37 -12.00 12.57 -14.86
N ASN A 38 -10.94 13.31 -14.53
CA ASN A 38 -10.29 14.26 -15.43
C ASN A 38 -9.00 13.69 -16.07
N THR A 39 -8.46 12.59 -15.53
CA THR A 39 -7.30 11.86 -16.08
C THR A 39 -7.64 10.38 -16.40
N PRO A 40 -8.58 10.10 -17.32
CA PRO A 40 -9.05 8.73 -17.56
C PRO A 40 -7.99 7.79 -18.16
N SER A 41 -6.93 8.33 -18.76
CA SER A 41 -5.77 7.55 -19.27
C SER A 41 -4.63 7.43 -18.27
N GLY A 42 -4.82 7.97 -17.06
CA GLY A 42 -3.85 7.92 -15.97
C GLY A 42 -2.82 9.06 -15.98
N ALA A 43 -2.40 9.44 -14.78
CA ALA A 43 -1.30 10.38 -14.53
C ALA A 43 -0.67 10.08 -13.15
N PHE A 44 0.51 10.66 -12.89
CA PHE A 44 1.04 10.66 -11.53
C PHE A 44 0.19 11.55 -10.63
N ALA A 45 -0.12 11.06 -9.44
CA ALA A 45 -0.93 11.78 -8.48
C ALA A 45 -0.22 13.07 -8.00
N LEU A 46 -1.01 14.08 -7.67
CA LEU A 46 -0.56 15.34 -7.11
C LEU A 46 -0.83 15.35 -5.61
N VAL A 47 0.10 15.91 -4.84
CA VAL A 47 -0.15 16.23 -3.43
C VAL A 47 -1.13 17.39 -3.37
N MET A 48 -2.17 17.23 -2.56
CA MET A 48 -3.18 18.26 -2.36
C MET A 48 -3.00 19.02 -1.06
N ALA A 49 -3.46 20.27 -1.06
CA ALA A 49 -3.73 20.97 0.18
C ALA A 49 -4.94 20.34 0.88
N THR A 50 -4.84 20.09 2.18
CA THR A 50 -5.93 19.53 2.99
C THR A 50 -6.91 20.62 3.42
N GLY A 51 -8.21 20.37 3.30
CA GLY A 51 -9.24 21.20 3.91
C GLY A 51 -9.27 21.07 5.45
N SER A 52 -9.97 21.98 6.13
CA SER A 52 -10.03 22.00 7.61
C SER A 52 -10.76 20.79 8.22
N SER A 53 -11.57 20.07 7.44
CA SER A 53 -12.27 18.84 7.84
C SER A 53 -11.38 17.59 7.79
N TRP A 54 -10.21 17.67 7.16
CA TRP A 54 -9.31 16.54 6.95
C TRP A 54 -8.31 16.42 8.08
N THR A 55 -8.77 15.85 9.19
CA THR A 55 -7.96 15.73 10.41
C THR A 55 -7.18 14.41 10.48
N ALA A 56 -7.43 13.46 9.59
CA ALA A 56 -6.67 12.22 9.56
C ALA A 56 -5.22 12.47 9.12
N THR A 57 -4.29 11.97 9.93
CA THR A 57 -2.85 12.02 9.67
C THR A 57 -2.24 10.62 9.70
N ILE A 58 -1.38 10.35 8.72
CA ILE A 58 -0.61 9.11 8.56
C ILE A 58 0.84 9.52 8.31
N ILE A 59 1.76 9.06 9.17
CA ILE A 59 3.17 9.49 9.14
C ILE A 59 3.83 9.04 7.83
N GLY A 60 4.42 9.99 7.10
CA GLY A 60 5.16 9.74 5.86
C GLY A 60 4.29 9.68 4.60
N ALA A 61 2.97 9.84 4.72
CA ALA A 61 2.03 9.83 3.61
C ALA A 61 1.47 11.24 3.37
N ASN A 62 1.07 11.50 2.12
CA ASN A 62 0.41 12.74 1.72
C ASN A 62 -0.99 12.45 1.18
N TRP A 63 -1.90 13.40 1.35
CA TRP A 63 -3.16 13.39 0.64
C TRP A 63 -2.91 13.61 -0.85
N ILE A 64 -3.44 12.72 -1.69
CA ILE A 64 -3.21 12.73 -3.14
C ILE A 64 -4.51 12.69 -3.95
N TRP A 65 -4.48 13.33 -5.13
CA TRP A 65 -5.55 13.32 -6.13
C TRP A 65 -5.02 13.69 -7.53
N GLU A 66 -5.89 13.82 -8.54
CA GLU A 66 -5.54 14.28 -9.91
C GLU A 66 -5.33 15.80 -10.03
N SER A 67 -5.78 16.58 -9.05
CA SER A 67 -5.67 18.05 -9.04
C SER A 67 -5.14 18.52 -7.70
N SER A 68 -4.26 19.53 -7.65
CA SER A 68 -3.70 20.03 -6.39
C SER A 68 -4.56 21.09 -5.68
N SER A 69 -5.60 21.60 -6.34
CA SER A 69 -6.48 22.65 -5.81
C SER A 69 -7.82 22.71 -6.55
N GLY A 70 -8.81 23.35 -5.92
CA GLY A 70 -10.14 23.57 -6.48
C GLY A 70 -11.10 22.39 -6.24
N PRO A 71 -12.38 22.58 -6.54
CA PRO A 71 -13.38 21.53 -6.36
C PRO A 71 -13.12 20.40 -7.35
N VAL A 72 -13.12 19.18 -6.83
CA VAL A 72 -12.97 17.94 -7.59
C VAL A 72 -14.31 17.51 -8.17
N THR A 73 -14.29 16.99 -9.39
CA THR A 73 -15.45 16.41 -10.06
C THR A 73 -15.85 15.07 -9.41
N PRO A 74 -17.15 14.81 -9.17
CA PRO A 74 -17.62 13.49 -8.74
C PRO A 74 -17.24 12.41 -9.75
N GLY A 75 -17.01 11.19 -9.27
CA GLY A 75 -16.72 10.05 -10.13
C GLY A 75 -15.87 8.99 -9.47
N TYR A 76 -15.52 7.97 -10.24
CA TYR A 76 -14.60 6.92 -9.84
C TYR A 76 -13.16 7.33 -10.13
N ALA A 77 -12.26 6.91 -9.25
CA ALA A 77 -10.83 6.98 -9.47
C ALA A 77 -10.16 5.68 -9.04
N TYR A 78 -9.01 5.39 -9.65
CA TYR A 78 -8.24 4.18 -9.40
C TYR A 78 -6.80 4.56 -9.10
N PHE A 79 -6.30 4.15 -7.94
CA PHE A 79 -4.94 4.44 -7.50
C PHE A 79 -4.11 3.19 -7.52
N TYR A 80 -2.92 3.26 -8.10
CA TYR A 80 -1.99 2.14 -8.19
C TYR A 80 -0.63 2.54 -7.62
N LYS A 81 -0.04 1.64 -6.85
CA LYS A 81 1.33 1.75 -6.35
C LYS A 81 2.04 0.43 -6.47
N TYR A 82 3.03 0.40 -7.35
CA TYR A 82 3.91 -0.75 -7.54
C TYR A 82 5.10 -0.68 -6.59
N PHE A 83 5.48 -1.80 -5.99
CA PHE A 83 6.61 -1.88 -5.08
C PHE A 83 7.24 -3.28 -5.07
N LEU A 84 8.49 -3.35 -4.63
CA LEU A 84 9.24 -4.59 -4.52
C LEU A 84 9.19 -5.12 -3.09
N VAL A 85 8.89 -6.41 -2.94
CA VAL A 85 9.07 -7.17 -1.69
C VAL A 85 10.29 -8.08 -1.86
N PRO A 86 11.38 -7.88 -1.10
CA PRO A 86 12.64 -8.60 -1.30
C PRO A 86 12.62 -10.06 -0.81
N GLY A 87 11.55 -10.52 -0.17
CA GLY A 87 11.45 -11.86 0.39
C GLY A 87 10.04 -12.19 0.87
N THR A 88 9.92 -12.88 2.00
CA THR A 88 8.63 -13.30 2.56
C THR A 88 8.12 -12.28 3.55
N VAL A 89 6.90 -11.78 3.36
CA VAL A 89 6.24 -10.89 4.33
C VAL A 89 5.86 -11.68 5.57
N THR A 90 6.21 -11.16 6.75
CA THR A 90 5.89 -11.75 8.06
C THR A 90 4.81 -10.97 8.80
N SER A 91 4.65 -9.68 8.50
CA SER A 91 3.51 -8.88 8.95
C SER A 91 3.27 -7.69 8.03
N ALA A 92 2.02 -7.26 7.94
CA ALA A 92 1.65 -6.05 7.24
C ALA A 92 0.44 -5.36 7.88
N THR A 93 0.47 -4.03 7.93
CA THR A 93 -0.60 -3.19 8.47
C THR A 93 -0.89 -2.05 7.50
N LEU A 94 -2.16 -1.87 7.15
CA LEU A 94 -2.62 -0.75 6.33
C LEU A 94 -3.29 0.29 7.21
N GLU A 95 -2.80 1.52 7.12
CA GLU A 95 -3.50 2.72 7.56
C GLU A 95 -4.04 3.44 6.33
N ILE A 96 -5.30 3.84 6.31
CA ILE A 96 -5.94 4.47 5.15
C ILE A 96 -7.05 5.44 5.55
N ALA A 97 -7.16 6.54 4.83
CA ALA A 97 -8.21 7.54 4.93
C ALA A 97 -8.56 8.09 3.55
N ALA A 98 -9.81 8.50 3.38
CA ALA A 98 -10.36 9.03 2.16
C ALA A 98 -11.43 10.07 2.46
N ASP A 99 -11.54 11.09 1.61
CA ASP A 99 -12.76 11.91 1.50
C ASP A 99 -13.60 11.39 0.34
N GLY A 100 -14.35 10.32 0.63
CA GLY A 100 -15.00 9.47 -0.36
C GLY A 100 -15.04 8.02 0.10
N TYR A 101 -15.52 7.15 -0.78
CA TYR A 101 -15.58 5.71 -0.53
C TYR A 101 -14.41 5.00 -1.17
N PHE A 102 -13.97 3.90 -0.59
CA PHE A 102 -12.86 3.14 -1.14
C PHE A 102 -12.95 1.64 -0.87
N THR A 103 -12.36 0.87 -1.79
CA THR A 103 -12.10 -0.57 -1.67
C THR A 103 -10.63 -0.83 -1.99
N THR A 104 -9.99 -1.67 -1.18
CA THR A 104 -8.54 -1.88 -1.18
C THR A 104 -8.16 -3.23 -1.72
N PHE A 105 -7.10 -3.27 -2.52
CA PHE A 105 -6.62 -4.49 -3.16
C PHE A 105 -5.10 -4.58 -3.10
N LEU A 106 -4.60 -5.80 -2.99
CA LEU A 106 -3.20 -6.15 -3.14
C LEU A 106 -3.11 -7.30 -4.13
N ASN A 107 -2.37 -7.11 -5.23
CA ASN A 107 -2.27 -8.08 -6.32
C ASN A 107 -3.64 -8.58 -6.80
N ASN A 108 -4.57 -7.65 -7.02
CA ASN A 108 -5.96 -7.87 -7.46
C ASN A 108 -6.85 -8.66 -6.48
N LYS A 109 -6.41 -8.85 -5.23
CA LYS A 109 -7.21 -9.46 -4.17
C LYS A 109 -7.56 -8.44 -3.11
N ASN A 110 -8.81 -8.45 -2.65
CA ASN A 110 -9.29 -7.50 -1.66
C ASN A 110 -8.55 -7.67 -0.31
N VAL A 111 -8.15 -6.55 0.30
CA VAL A 111 -7.37 -6.49 1.57
C VAL A 111 -8.28 -6.48 2.82
N ASN A 112 -9.60 -6.37 2.62
CA ASN A 112 -10.67 -6.26 3.61
C ASN A 112 -10.53 -5.02 4.51
N CYS A 113 -9.96 -3.94 3.99
CA CYS A 113 -9.80 -2.69 4.69
C CYS A 113 -10.54 -1.57 3.96
N ASP A 114 -11.86 -1.67 3.86
CA ASP A 114 -12.67 -0.83 2.96
C ASP A 114 -13.57 0.16 3.73
N ASP A 115 -13.96 1.26 3.09
CA ASP A 115 -15.06 2.14 3.56
C ASP A 115 -16.02 2.39 2.40
N THR A 116 -17.09 1.59 2.35
CA THR A 116 -18.11 1.63 1.30
C THR A 116 -19.44 2.20 1.78
N THR A 117 -19.51 2.65 3.04
CA THR A 117 -20.77 3.06 3.67
C THR A 117 -20.70 4.40 4.40
N SER A 118 -19.56 4.74 5.01
CA SER A 118 -19.46 5.94 5.83
C SER A 118 -18.95 7.15 5.05
N GLY A 119 -17.91 6.96 4.23
CA GLY A 119 -17.22 8.03 3.51
C GLY A 119 -16.58 9.07 4.45
N ARG A 120 -16.29 8.69 5.71
CA ARG A 120 -15.94 9.65 6.79
C ARG A 120 -14.52 9.53 7.30
N THR A 121 -13.70 8.71 6.64
CA THR A 121 -12.34 8.42 7.11
C THR A 121 -11.37 9.60 6.96
N ALA A 122 -11.73 10.65 6.22
CA ALA A 122 -10.97 11.92 6.15
C ALA A 122 -10.71 12.56 7.52
N SER A 123 -11.60 12.32 8.49
CA SER A 123 -11.44 12.81 9.86
C SER A 123 -10.75 11.81 10.80
N SER A 124 -10.82 10.52 10.49
CA SER A 124 -10.29 9.42 11.29
C SER A 124 -9.92 8.24 10.40
N LYS A 125 -8.61 7.99 10.29
CA LYS A 125 -8.10 6.86 9.49
C LYS A 125 -8.63 5.52 9.98
N LYS A 126 -8.71 4.57 9.06
CA LYS A 126 -8.90 3.15 9.32
C LYS A 126 -7.54 2.46 9.43
N THR A 127 -7.43 1.47 10.31
CA THR A 127 -6.22 0.65 10.46
C THR A 127 -6.63 -0.82 10.42
N CYS A 128 -5.98 -1.61 9.56
CA CYS A 128 -6.28 -3.03 9.37
C CYS A 128 -4.99 -3.85 9.31
N THR A 129 -5.04 -5.08 9.82
CA THR A 129 -4.01 -6.09 9.52
C THR A 129 -4.25 -6.62 8.10
N VAL A 130 -3.18 -6.75 7.31
CA VAL A 130 -3.24 -7.27 5.95
C VAL A 130 -2.84 -8.75 5.96
N ASP A 131 -3.61 -9.58 5.26
CA ASP A 131 -3.25 -10.99 5.06
C ASP A 131 -1.95 -11.09 4.26
N ILE A 132 -0.92 -11.67 4.88
CA ILE A 132 0.41 -11.83 4.28
C ILE A 132 0.39 -12.77 3.06
N SER A 133 -0.63 -13.62 2.92
CA SER A 133 -0.80 -14.52 1.77
C SER A 133 -1.11 -13.79 0.45
N LEU A 134 -1.48 -12.51 0.54
CA LEU A 134 -1.75 -11.65 -0.60
C LEU A 134 -0.46 -11.14 -1.27
N PHE A 135 0.67 -11.19 -0.57
CA PHE A 135 1.96 -10.74 -1.09
C PHE A 135 2.65 -11.83 -1.91
N THR A 136 3.45 -11.39 -2.87
CA THR A 136 4.42 -12.24 -3.57
C THR A 136 5.82 -11.70 -3.36
N ALA A 137 6.84 -12.56 -3.34
CA ALA A 137 8.21 -12.09 -3.49
C ALA A 137 8.35 -11.42 -4.87
N GLY A 138 9.05 -10.29 -4.94
CA GLY A 138 9.16 -9.47 -6.16
C GLY A 138 8.13 -8.35 -6.22
N ILE A 139 7.65 -8.04 -7.43
CA ILE A 139 6.78 -6.88 -7.67
C ILE A 139 5.37 -7.18 -7.16
N ASN A 140 4.82 -6.22 -6.40
CA ASN A 140 3.46 -6.21 -5.92
C ASN A 140 2.77 -4.91 -6.36
N CYS A 141 1.44 -4.93 -6.45
CA CYS A 141 0.64 -3.74 -6.71
C CYS A 141 -0.39 -3.55 -5.59
N PHE A 142 -0.29 -2.43 -4.87
CA PHE A 142 -1.36 -1.95 -4.02
C PHE A 142 -2.28 -1.07 -4.85
N HIS A 143 -3.57 -1.37 -4.82
CA HIS A 143 -4.60 -0.76 -5.65
C HIS A 143 -5.77 -0.30 -4.79
N VAL A 144 -6.32 0.87 -5.10
CA VAL A 144 -7.52 1.41 -4.42
C VAL A 144 -8.54 1.84 -5.47
N ASP A 145 -9.70 1.19 -5.43
CA ASP A 145 -10.91 1.69 -6.09
C ASP A 145 -11.47 2.79 -5.20
N PHE A 146 -11.68 3.97 -5.77
CA PHE A 146 -12.14 5.14 -5.05
C PHE A 146 -13.41 5.71 -5.71
N GLN A 147 -14.32 6.24 -4.91
CA GLN A 147 -15.48 6.98 -5.40
C GLN A 147 -15.64 8.30 -4.67
N ASN A 148 -15.54 9.41 -5.43
CA ASN A 148 -15.99 10.72 -5.01
C ASN A 148 -17.48 10.87 -5.34
N VAL A 149 -18.32 11.15 -4.35
CA VAL A 149 -19.79 11.22 -4.55
C VAL A 149 -20.32 12.63 -4.81
N ALA A 150 -19.54 13.66 -4.53
CA ALA A 150 -20.00 15.04 -4.64
C ALA A 150 -18.89 15.97 -5.13
N THR A 151 -19.30 17.10 -5.70
CA THR A 151 -18.34 18.14 -6.07
C THR A 151 -17.80 18.76 -4.79
N GLY A 152 -16.48 18.79 -4.61
CA GLY A 152 -15.88 19.29 -3.37
C GLY A 152 -14.44 18.83 -3.19
N ASP A 153 -14.00 18.79 -1.95
CA ASP A 153 -12.70 18.21 -1.58
C ASP A 153 -12.75 16.70 -1.76
N CYS A 154 -11.65 16.09 -2.23
CA CYS A 154 -11.58 14.66 -2.46
C CYS A 154 -10.13 14.19 -2.48
N GLY A 155 -9.78 13.13 -1.77
CA GLY A 155 -8.40 12.67 -1.71
C GLY A 155 -8.24 11.31 -1.07
N LEU A 156 -7.07 10.72 -1.30
CA LEU A 156 -6.65 9.47 -0.69
C LEU A 156 -5.39 9.68 0.15
N LEU A 157 -5.34 9.06 1.33
CA LEU A 157 -4.18 9.03 2.21
C LEU A 157 -3.97 7.59 2.70
N TYR A 158 -2.77 7.03 2.53
CA TYR A 158 -2.51 5.69 3.07
C TYR A 158 -1.03 5.45 3.39
N ARG A 159 -0.81 4.45 4.26
CA ARG A 159 0.47 3.80 4.50
C ARG A 159 0.28 2.30 4.71
N LEU A 160 0.93 1.51 3.89
CA LEU A 160 1.10 0.07 4.08
C LEU A 160 2.48 -0.17 4.68
N SER A 161 2.51 -0.59 5.95
CA SER A 161 3.72 -0.96 6.66
C SER A 161 3.97 -2.44 6.55
N ILE A 162 5.18 -2.84 6.15
CA ILE A 162 5.53 -4.21 5.81
C ILE A 162 6.80 -4.61 6.56
N LEU A 163 6.75 -5.80 7.17
CA LEU A 163 7.92 -6.51 7.66
C LEU A 163 8.16 -7.72 6.78
N ALA A 164 9.36 -7.85 6.21
CA ALA A 164 9.74 -8.97 5.37
C ALA A 164 11.05 -9.60 5.83
N THR A 165 11.18 -10.91 5.67
CA THR A 165 12.44 -11.65 5.86
C THR A 165 13.00 -12.07 4.51
N TYR A 166 14.31 -11.93 4.36
CA TYR A 166 15.04 -12.42 3.19
C TYR A 166 16.31 -13.14 3.64
N SER A 167 16.74 -14.11 2.84
CA SER A 167 17.84 -15.03 3.12
C SER A 167 18.61 -15.31 1.83
#